data_AF-A0A834VLT4-F1
#
_entry.id   AF-A0A834VLT4-F1
#
_cell.length_a   1.000
_cell.length_b   1.000
_cell.length_c   1.000
_cell.angle_alpha   90.00
_cell.angle_beta   90.00
_cell.angle_gamma   90.00
#
_symmetry.space_group_name_H-M   'P 1'
#
loop_
_entity.id
_entity.type
_entity.pdbx_description
1 polymer ?
#
loop_
_entity_poly.entity_id
_entity_poly.type
_entity_poly.pdbx_seq_one_letter_code
_entity_poly.pdbx_strand_id
1 'polypeptide(L)'
;MLLIDQIQHQKQKGQITLTIFLDTKSFFSNRSLRLSFDNKTQEFSEIIAGIPQGSPVSPIFFLIYTRDLFLGLQSFNLSYIDDLSLSTSSTSLKKNVKILEQQVRLLSHQGKNLAIMFDIAKTELIHFTAKKERKERSLQLPDNTIVEPKDTIKWLGIYIDNRLSFKEHIATRSKEEEAIAHADYILSRSGDNFTAIYSDASQHDKGIGISVGVVACSQLVYNGELEGIAQAFEHAAIVAQEGQEIYVYADNQAAIHRLNNLSDNPGQQWLLRCIRAAKRITTKKASIHLQWALGHNDVKGNEKADTLAKEAAKERLTTSTTASLAYLGTEINKIQKTEQLMEYKRYTDRPTKNRSSYLRIFKLNTHTTIKVPKGTPREISSAFYSLKLGHRYFNSYLKRFNKRDCNLCICYKPQTPQHLLLECKQYKTHRNTLKEAIPHRPITLPLLLQTKTGIKATLAFIASTRIGTRKWHLRQTTEQTDTV
;
A
#
# COMPACT_ATOMS: atom_id res chain seq x y z
N MET A 1 6.49 -41.95 3.77
CA MET A 1 7.43 -42.41 2.72
C MET A 1 7.54 -41.40 1.58
N LEU A 2 6.43 -41.08 0.88
CA LEU A 2 6.41 -40.19 -0.30
C LEU A 2 7.20 -38.87 -0.17
N LEU A 3 7.06 -38.11 0.91
CA LEU A 3 7.77 -36.83 1.07
C LEU A 3 9.31 -37.01 1.21
N ILE A 4 9.75 -38.03 1.94
CA ILE A 4 11.19 -38.32 2.11
C ILE A 4 11.77 -38.76 0.76
N ASP A 5 11.07 -39.64 0.05
CA ASP A 5 11.48 -40.15 -1.27
C ASP A 5 11.53 -39.01 -2.30
N GLN A 6 10.58 -38.08 -2.24
CA GLN A 6 10.53 -36.91 -3.11
C GLN A 6 11.65 -35.90 -2.78
N ILE A 7 11.94 -35.65 -1.49
CA ILE A 7 13.09 -34.84 -1.08
C ILE A 7 14.41 -35.46 -1.60
N GLN A 8 14.56 -36.78 -1.50
CA GLN A 8 15.72 -37.51 -2.00
C GLN A 8 15.83 -37.44 -3.54
N HIS A 9 14.72 -37.60 -4.26
CA HIS A 9 14.66 -37.48 -5.72
C HIS A 9 15.04 -36.08 -6.21
N GLN A 10 14.55 -35.03 -5.54
CA GLN A 10 14.87 -33.64 -5.88
C GLN A 10 16.35 -33.29 -5.58
N LYS A 11 16.94 -33.93 -4.56
CA LYS A 11 18.38 -33.87 -4.27
C LYS A 11 19.20 -34.52 -5.40
N GLN A 12 18.80 -35.69 -5.89
CA GLN A 12 19.49 -36.37 -6.99
C GLN A 12 19.46 -35.57 -8.31
N LYS A 13 18.39 -34.78 -8.53
CA LYS A 13 18.28 -33.86 -9.68
C LYS A 13 19.11 -32.57 -9.56
N GLY A 14 19.86 -32.38 -8.46
CA GLY A 14 20.69 -31.18 -8.23
C GLY A 14 19.89 -29.89 -8.04
N GLN A 15 18.57 -29.98 -7.84
CA GLN A 15 17.68 -28.81 -7.70
C GLN A 15 17.61 -28.28 -6.27
N ILE A 16 18.26 -28.96 -5.33
CA ILE A 16 18.33 -28.60 -3.92
C ILE A 16 19.79 -28.72 -3.46
N THR A 17 20.45 -27.59 -3.21
CA THR A 17 21.78 -27.52 -2.60
C THR A 17 21.62 -27.13 -1.12
N LEU A 18 20.95 -27.97 -0.32
CA LEU A 18 20.76 -27.70 1.10
C LEU A 18 21.81 -28.44 1.92
N THR A 19 22.88 -27.73 2.25
CA THR A 19 23.73 -28.01 3.42
C THR A 19 23.01 -27.52 4.69
N ILE A 20 21.81 -28.06 4.97
CA ILE A 20 21.18 -27.94 6.29
C ILE A 20 20.90 -29.36 6.74
N PHE A 21 21.82 -29.86 7.57
CA PHE A 21 21.67 -31.08 8.35
C PHE A 21 20.53 -30.91 9.35
N LEU A 22 19.33 -31.30 8.95
CA LEU A 22 18.38 -31.94 9.85
C LEU A 22 18.15 -33.32 9.25
N ASP A 23 18.30 -34.36 10.07
CA ASP A 23 17.93 -35.70 9.66
C ASP A 23 16.43 -35.70 9.35
N THR A 24 16.08 -35.46 8.08
CA THR A 24 14.69 -35.44 7.61
C THR A 24 13.95 -36.72 8.02
N LYS A 25 14.67 -37.84 8.14
CA LYS A 25 14.12 -39.09 8.67
C LYS A 25 13.73 -38.92 10.13
N SER A 26 14.56 -38.34 10.99
CA SER A 26 14.20 -38.08 12.40
C SER A 26 13.06 -37.07 12.55
N PHE A 27 12.95 -36.07 11.66
CA PHE A 27 11.85 -35.11 11.71
C PHE A 27 10.47 -35.72 11.38
N PHE A 28 10.44 -36.81 10.61
CA PHE A 28 9.20 -37.48 10.19
C PHE A 28 8.95 -38.84 10.87
N SER A 29 9.94 -39.44 11.53
CA SER A 29 9.84 -40.77 12.15
C SER A 29 9.55 -40.69 13.65
N ASN A 30 8.93 -41.74 14.21
CA ASN A 30 8.69 -41.92 15.65
C ASN A 30 8.03 -40.70 16.33
N ARG A 31 7.06 -40.08 15.65
CA ARG A 31 6.38 -38.89 16.16
C ARG A 31 5.21 -39.31 17.03
N SER A 32 5.07 -38.64 18.16
CA SER A 32 3.91 -38.78 19.03
C SER A 32 3.33 -37.42 19.39
N LEU A 33 2.01 -37.33 19.48
CA LEU A 33 1.28 -36.12 19.89
C LEU A 33 0.43 -36.42 21.12
N ARG A 34 0.34 -35.42 21.99
CA ARG A 34 -0.60 -35.39 23.11
C ARG A 34 -1.37 -34.07 23.08
N LEU A 35 -2.62 -34.10 23.50
CA LEU A 35 -3.42 -32.90 23.70
C LEU A 35 -3.28 -32.44 25.15
N SER A 36 -3.15 -31.13 25.37
CA SER A 36 -3.15 -30.53 26.70
C SER A 36 -4.11 -29.35 26.73
N PHE A 37 -5.13 -29.41 27.59
CA PHE A 37 -6.17 -28.40 27.74
C PHE A 37 -6.65 -28.37 29.19
N ASP A 38 -6.85 -27.18 29.77
CA ASP A 38 -7.34 -26.99 31.16
C ASP A 38 -6.64 -27.86 32.22
N ASN A 39 -5.29 -27.83 32.24
CA ASN A 39 -4.44 -28.64 33.14
C ASN A 39 -4.64 -30.16 33.06
N LYS A 40 -5.35 -30.65 32.03
CA LYS A 40 -5.45 -32.07 31.69
C LYS A 40 -4.60 -32.36 30.47
N THR A 41 -3.81 -33.41 30.54
CA THR A 41 -2.97 -33.86 29.43
C THR A 41 -3.33 -35.29 29.08
N GLN A 42 -3.54 -35.57 27.80
CA GLN A 42 -3.76 -36.92 27.30
C GLN A 42 -2.45 -37.70 27.17
N GLU A 43 -2.55 -39.02 27.02
CA GLU A 43 -1.41 -39.87 26.68
C GLU A 43 -0.91 -39.58 25.27
N PHE A 44 0.34 -39.96 25.02
CA PHE A 44 0.94 -39.82 23.70
C PHE A 44 0.31 -40.81 22.72
N SER A 45 -0.08 -40.29 21.55
CA SER A 45 -0.57 -41.06 20.42
C SER A 45 0.42 -40.96 19.26
N GLU A 46 0.68 -42.06 18.57
CA GLU A 46 1.61 -42.06 17.44
C GLU A 46 1.01 -41.36 16.21
N ILE A 47 1.81 -40.54 15.52
CA ILE A 47 1.43 -39.87 14.27
C ILE A 47 2.24 -40.40 13.11
N ILE A 48 1.56 -41.11 12.22
CA ILE A 48 2.15 -41.79 11.06
C ILE A 48 2.12 -40.91 9.80
N ALA A 49 1.28 -39.85 9.76
CA ALA A 49 1.06 -39.02 8.57
C ALA A 49 1.13 -37.50 8.84
N GLY A 50 1.31 -36.70 7.78
CA GLY A 50 1.33 -35.23 7.85
C GLY A 50 2.63 -34.61 8.36
N ILE A 51 2.75 -33.29 8.28
CA ILE A 51 3.94 -32.52 8.69
C ILE A 51 3.62 -31.85 10.05
N PRO A 52 4.56 -31.79 11.03
CA PRO A 52 4.27 -31.20 12.34
C PRO A 52 3.81 -29.73 12.24
N GLN A 53 2.63 -29.40 12.75
CA GLN A 53 2.18 -28.00 12.80
C GLN A 53 2.93 -27.24 13.92
N GLY A 54 3.20 -25.95 13.71
CA GLY A 54 3.95 -25.11 14.65
C GLY A 54 5.47 -25.14 14.50
N SER A 55 6.03 -26.04 13.68
CA SER A 55 7.45 -25.99 13.32
C SER A 55 7.70 -24.99 12.18
N PRO A 56 8.71 -24.10 12.28
CA PRO A 56 9.08 -23.16 11.21
C PRO A 56 9.50 -23.83 9.89
N VAL A 57 9.93 -25.10 9.95
CA VAL A 57 10.40 -25.84 8.77
C VAL A 57 9.26 -26.52 8.02
N SER A 58 8.11 -26.72 8.68
CA SER A 58 6.98 -27.45 8.11
C SER A 58 6.39 -26.84 6.84
N PRO A 59 6.22 -25.51 6.73
CA PRO A 59 5.80 -24.89 5.47
C PRO A 59 6.79 -25.13 4.33
N ILE A 60 8.10 -25.17 4.62
CA ILE A 60 9.14 -25.42 3.62
C ILE A 60 9.02 -26.85 3.08
N PHE A 61 8.85 -27.84 3.96
CA PHE A 61 8.64 -29.22 3.54
C PHE A 61 7.34 -29.40 2.75
N PHE A 62 6.27 -28.71 3.13
CA PHE A 62 5.01 -28.71 2.38
C PHE A 62 5.20 -28.14 0.95
N LEU A 63 5.96 -27.06 0.80
CA LEU A 63 6.25 -26.48 -0.52
C LEU A 63 7.12 -27.41 -1.38
N ILE A 64 8.06 -28.14 -0.78
CA ILE A 64 8.86 -29.14 -1.51
C ILE A 64 7.97 -30.30 -1.97
N TYR A 65 7.06 -30.77 -1.11
CA TYR A 65 6.11 -31.83 -1.42
C TYR A 65 5.20 -31.48 -2.61
N THR A 66 4.61 -30.29 -2.54
CA THR A 66 3.63 -29.82 -3.52
C THR A 66 4.28 -29.31 -4.81
N ARG A 67 5.62 -29.23 -4.89
CA ARG A 67 6.33 -28.73 -6.07
C ARG A 67 5.94 -29.47 -7.35
N ASP A 68 5.93 -30.80 -7.31
CA ASP A 68 5.67 -31.61 -8.50
C ASP A 68 4.19 -31.58 -8.93
N LEU A 69 3.31 -31.06 -8.08
CA LEU A 69 1.89 -30.85 -8.38
C LEU A 69 1.69 -29.84 -9.50
N PHE A 70 2.62 -28.90 -9.69
CA PHE A 70 2.47 -27.82 -10.67
C PHE A 70 3.25 -28.04 -11.97
N LEU A 71 3.96 -29.18 -12.10
CA LEU A 71 4.76 -29.45 -13.29
C LEU A 71 3.88 -29.62 -14.53
N GLY A 72 4.21 -28.91 -15.61
CA GLY A 72 3.49 -29.02 -16.89
C GLY A 72 2.18 -28.21 -16.95
N LEU A 73 1.82 -27.48 -15.90
CA LEU A 73 0.72 -26.53 -15.97
C LEU A 73 1.10 -25.32 -16.84
N GLN A 74 0.18 -24.91 -17.71
CA GLN A 74 0.36 -23.80 -18.65
C GLN A 74 -0.31 -22.50 -18.18
N SER A 75 -1.01 -22.53 -17.04
CA SER A 75 -1.74 -21.41 -16.45
C SER A 75 -0.87 -20.53 -15.54
N PHE A 76 -1.30 -19.29 -15.36
CA PHE A 76 -0.74 -18.44 -14.31
C PHE A 76 -1.31 -18.90 -12.96
N ASN A 77 -0.44 -19.37 -12.06
CA ASN A 77 -0.84 -20.00 -10.80
C ASN A 77 -0.43 -19.08 -9.64
N LEU A 78 -1.40 -18.37 -9.06
CA LEU A 78 -1.19 -17.58 -7.85
C LEU A 78 -1.64 -18.42 -6.65
N SER A 79 -0.94 -19.51 -6.37
CA SER A 79 -1.28 -20.43 -5.28
C SER A 79 -0.51 -20.07 -4.01
N TYR A 80 -1.10 -20.31 -2.84
CA TYR A 80 -0.48 -20.08 -1.54
C TYR A 80 -0.81 -21.23 -0.58
N ILE A 81 0.21 -22.02 -0.23
CA ILE A 81 0.07 -23.20 0.63
C ILE A 81 -1.04 -24.14 0.09
N ASP A 82 -2.17 -24.24 0.78
CA ASP A 82 -3.31 -25.09 0.47
C ASP A 82 -4.33 -24.42 -0.47
N ASP A 83 -4.27 -23.10 -0.60
CA ASP A 83 -5.11 -22.34 -1.53
C ASP A 83 -4.51 -22.36 -2.95
N LEU A 84 -5.21 -23.01 -3.87
CA LEU A 84 -4.78 -23.19 -5.26
C LEU A 84 -5.59 -22.35 -6.23
N SER A 85 -4.92 -21.66 -7.16
CA SER A 85 -5.58 -20.94 -8.25
C SER A 85 -5.01 -21.33 -9.61
N LEU A 86 -5.92 -21.53 -10.57
CA LEU A 86 -5.62 -21.72 -11.98
C LEU A 86 -6.23 -20.55 -12.76
N SER A 87 -5.42 -19.86 -13.56
CA SER A 87 -5.92 -18.75 -14.39
C SER A 87 -5.37 -18.81 -15.82
N THR A 88 -6.23 -18.45 -16.78
CA THR A 88 -5.89 -18.40 -18.21
C THR A 88 -6.54 -17.18 -18.85
N SER A 89 -5.96 -16.69 -19.94
CA SER A 89 -6.49 -15.56 -20.69
C SER A 89 -6.48 -15.84 -22.20
N SER A 90 -7.54 -15.40 -22.88
CA SER A 90 -7.66 -15.42 -24.33
C SER A 90 -8.84 -14.54 -24.75
N THR A 91 -9.07 -14.41 -26.06
CA THR A 91 -10.20 -13.67 -26.63
C THR A 91 -11.55 -14.42 -26.53
N SER A 92 -11.54 -15.69 -26.10
CA SER A 92 -12.71 -16.57 -26.05
C SER A 92 -12.88 -17.26 -24.71
N LEU A 93 -14.05 -17.05 -24.07
CA LEU A 93 -14.42 -17.75 -22.83
C LEU A 93 -14.45 -19.27 -23.01
N LYS A 94 -14.98 -19.75 -24.13
CA LYS A 94 -15.01 -21.18 -24.46
C LYS A 94 -13.61 -21.78 -24.54
N LYS A 95 -12.64 -21.05 -25.08
CA LYS A 95 -11.23 -21.48 -25.11
C LYS A 95 -10.65 -21.52 -23.70
N ASN A 96 -10.92 -20.51 -22.87
CA ASN A 96 -10.45 -20.45 -21.49
C ASN A 96 -10.97 -21.61 -20.65
N VAL A 97 -12.28 -21.89 -20.71
CA VAL A 97 -12.89 -23.03 -20.00
C VAL A 97 -12.24 -24.35 -20.41
N LYS A 98 -12.08 -24.61 -21.71
CA LYS A 98 -11.40 -25.83 -22.19
C LYS A 98 -9.97 -25.97 -21.67
N ILE A 99 -9.22 -24.86 -21.61
CA ILE A 99 -7.87 -24.86 -21.04
C ILE A 99 -7.95 -25.19 -19.55
N LEU A 100 -8.83 -24.53 -18.78
CA LEU A 100 -9.00 -24.79 -17.35
C LEU A 100 -9.39 -26.26 -17.08
N GLU A 101 -10.32 -26.84 -17.83
CA GLU A 101 -10.71 -28.25 -17.69
C GLU A 101 -9.53 -29.20 -17.91
N GLN A 102 -8.69 -28.93 -18.92
CA GLN A 102 -7.47 -29.71 -19.17
C GLN A 102 -6.47 -29.57 -18.02
N GLN A 103 -6.28 -28.35 -17.50
CA GLN A 103 -5.38 -28.08 -16.38
C GLN A 103 -5.87 -28.76 -15.09
N VAL A 104 -7.17 -28.69 -14.79
CA VAL A 104 -7.77 -29.34 -13.61
C VAL A 104 -7.64 -30.86 -13.68
N ARG A 105 -7.78 -31.46 -14.87
CA ARG A 105 -7.56 -32.91 -15.06
C ARG A 105 -6.11 -33.31 -14.79
N LEU A 106 -5.16 -32.53 -15.31
CA LEU A 106 -3.73 -32.75 -15.07
C LEU A 106 -3.41 -32.62 -13.57
N LEU A 107 -3.90 -31.54 -12.94
CA LEU A 107 -3.74 -31.28 -11.52
C LEU A 107 -4.33 -32.41 -10.66
N SER A 108 -5.53 -32.90 -11.02
CA SER A 108 -6.20 -34.00 -10.33
C SER A 108 -5.42 -35.32 -10.46
N HIS A 109 -4.83 -35.59 -11.64
CA HIS A 109 -3.98 -36.75 -11.85
C HIS A 109 -2.70 -36.66 -11.02
N GLN A 110 -2.03 -35.51 -11.02
CA GLN A 110 -0.83 -35.26 -10.21
C GLN A 110 -1.12 -35.34 -8.71
N GLY A 111 -2.26 -34.79 -8.28
CA GLY A 111 -2.73 -34.88 -6.89
C GLY A 111 -2.88 -36.33 -6.44
N LYS A 112 -3.52 -37.19 -7.24
CA LYS A 112 -3.62 -38.64 -6.95
C LYS A 112 -2.24 -39.30 -6.79
N ASN A 113 -1.29 -39.00 -7.69
CA ASN A 113 0.07 -39.55 -7.63
C ASN A 113 0.84 -39.08 -6.38
N LEU A 114 0.56 -37.86 -5.93
CA LEU A 114 1.13 -37.27 -4.71
C LEU A 114 0.25 -37.48 -3.48
N ALA A 115 -0.80 -38.32 -3.52
CA ALA A 115 -1.74 -38.50 -2.42
C ALA A 115 -2.30 -37.17 -1.83
N ILE A 116 -2.49 -36.16 -2.67
CA ILE A 116 -3.13 -34.88 -2.36
C ILE A 116 -4.59 -34.96 -2.78
N MET A 117 -5.50 -34.65 -1.86
CA MET A 117 -6.93 -34.57 -2.11
C MET A 117 -7.36 -33.11 -2.25
N PHE A 118 -8.14 -32.80 -3.28
CA PHE A 118 -8.73 -31.48 -3.48
C PHE A 118 -10.17 -31.46 -2.96
N ASP A 119 -10.54 -30.37 -2.30
CA ASP A 119 -11.91 -30.13 -1.86
C ASP A 119 -12.74 -29.59 -3.03
N ILE A 120 -13.37 -30.51 -3.75
CA ILE A 120 -14.16 -30.20 -4.95
C ILE A 120 -15.33 -29.25 -4.62
N ALA A 121 -15.97 -29.44 -3.46
CA ALA A 121 -17.12 -28.65 -3.04
C ALA A 121 -16.78 -27.16 -2.81
N LYS A 122 -15.52 -26.86 -2.48
CA LYS A 122 -15.02 -25.48 -2.31
C LYS A 122 -14.47 -24.86 -3.59
N THR A 123 -14.53 -25.56 -4.73
CA THR A 123 -14.00 -25.03 -5.98
C THR A 123 -14.91 -23.92 -6.50
N GLU A 124 -14.33 -22.74 -6.75
CA GLU A 124 -15.05 -21.57 -7.27
C GLU A 124 -14.53 -21.18 -8.67
N LEU A 125 -15.43 -20.66 -9.51
CA LEU A 125 -15.12 -20.15 -10.84
C LEU A 125 -15.50 -18.67 -10.94
N ILE A 126 -14.62 -17.84 -11.51
CA ILE A 126 -14.93 -16.45 -11.85
C ILE A 126 -14.37 -16.08 -13.22
N HIS A 127 -15.15 -15.33 -14.00
CA HIS A 127 -14.75 -14.84 -15.32
C HIS A 127 -14.55 -13.32 -15.31
N PHE A 128 -13.31 -12.86 -15.54
CA PHE A 128 -13.00 -11.44 -15.67
C PHE A 128 -13.22 -10.95 -17.10
N THR A 129 -14.45 -10.54 -17.43
CA THR A 129 -14.77 -10.00 -18.75
C THR A 129 -15.99 -9.08 -18.75
N ALA A 130 -16.00 -8.11 -19.67
CA ALA A 130 -17.16 -7.26 -19.93
C ALA A 130 -18.29 -7.97 -20.70
N LYS A 131 -18.01 -9.13 -21.34
CA LYS A 131 -19.00 -9.88 -22.14
C LYS A 131 -20.14 -10.42 -21.27
N LYS A 132 -21.37 -10.39 -21.80
CA LYS A 132 -22.58 -10.91 -21.12
C LYS A 132 -22.58 -12.43 -20.96
N GLU A 133 -21.99 -13.16 -21.91
CA GLU A 133 -21.84 -14.63 -21.93
C GLU A 133 -21.08 -15.22 -20.72
N ARG A 134 -20.50 -14.38 -19.85
CA ARG A 134 -19.74 -14.84 -18.68
C ARG A 134 -20.56 -15.64 -17.68
N LYS A 135 -21.90 -15.48 -17.64
CA LYS A 135 -22.78 -16.25 -16.76
C LYS A 135 -23.20 -17.60 -17.34
N GLU A 136 -22.95 -17.84 -18.62
CA GLU A 136 -23.42 -19.01 -19.36
C GLU A 136 -22.32 -20.08 -19.56
N ARG A 137 -21.14 -19.87 -18.95
CA ARG A 137 -19.94 -20.68 -19.18
C ARG A 137 -19.44 -21.26 -17.86
N SER A 138 -19.99 -22.42 -17.51
CA SER A 138 -19.54 -23.22 -16.38
C SER A 138 -18.29 -24.06 -16.72
N LEU A 139 -17.65 -24.56 -15.68
CA LEU A 139 -16.47 -25.44 -15.74
C LEU A 139 -16.89 -26.85 -15.31
N GLN A 140 -16.55 -27.87 -16.11
CA GLN A 140 -16.77 -29.27 -15.71
C GLN A 140 -15.51 -29.87 -15.07
N LEU A 141 -15.64 -30.34 -13.84
CA LEU A 141 -14.59 -31.01 -13.10
C LEU A 141 -14.45 -32.50 -13.50
N PRO A 142 -13.35 -33.18 -13.15
CA PRO A 142 -13.10 -34.56 -13.57
C PRO A 142 -14.10 -35.60 -13.05
N ASP A 143 -14.80 -35.29 -11.96
CA ASP A 143 -15.88 -36.09 -11.38
C ASP A 143 -17.26 -35.79 -11.99
N ASN A 144 -17.30 -34.97 -13.05
CA ASN A 144 -18.48 -34.42 -13.71
C ASN A 144 -19.26 -33.37 -12.91
N THR A 145 -18.72 -32.88 -11.79
CA THR A 145 -19.29 -31.74 -11.08
C THR A 145 -19.21 -30.48 -11.94
N ILE A 146 -20.30 -29.73 -12.03
CA ILE A 146 -20.39 -28.48 -12.78
C ILE A 146 -20.20 -27.31 -11.82
N VAL A 147 -19.19 -26.47 -12.07
CA VAL A 147 -18.92 -25.26 -11.29
C VAL A 147 -19.45 -24.05 -12.06
N GLU A 148 -20.50 -23.45 -11.53
CA GLU A 148 -21.09 -22.24 -12.09
C GLU A 148 -20.26 -20.98 -11.77
N PRO A 149 -20.18 -20.01 -12.69
CA PRO A 149 -19.39 -18.80 -12.49
C PRO A 149 -20.04 -17.86 -11.48
N LYS A 150 -19.27 -17.41 -10.49
CA LYS A 150 -19.69 -16.42 -9.50
C LYS A 150 -19.38 -14.99 -9.95
N ASP A 151 -20.17 -14.04 -9.45
CA ASP A 151 -19.92 -12.61 -9.67
C ASP A 151 -18.82 -12.07 -8.72
N THR A 152 -18.66 -12.67 -7.53
CA THR A 152 -17.61 -12.39 -6.55
C THR A 152 -17.08 -13.68 -5.93
N ILE A 153 -15.77 -13.75 -5.65
CA ILE A 153 -15.12 -14.85 -4.91
C ILE A 153 -14.24 -14.30 -3.78
N LYS A 154 -13.98 -15.11 -2.75
CA LYS A 154 -13.05 -14.74 -1.67
C LYS A 154 -11.71 -15.46 -1.87
N TRP A 155 -10.68 -14.71 -2.21
CA TRP A 155 -9.34 -15.23 -2.45
C TRP A 155 -8.34 -14.66 -1.43
N LEU A 156 -7.71 -15.52 -0.63
CA LEU A 156 -6.72 -15.14 0.40
C LEU A 156 -7.20 -14.00 1.33
N GLY A 157 -8.48 -14.04 1.70
CA GLY A 157 -9.12 -13.02 2.56
C GLY A 157 -9.62 -11.76 1.84
N ILE A 158 -9.49 -11.69 0.52
CA ILE A 158 -9.93 -10.54 -0.29
C ILE A 158 -11.13 -10.95 -1.14
N TYR A 159 -12.22 -10.18 -1.10
CA TYR A 159 -13.33 -10.39 -2.04
C TYR A 159 -13.01 -9.74 -3.38
N ILE A 160 -13.02 -10.53 -4.45
CA ILE A 160 -12.68 -10.10 -5.81
C ILE A 160 -13.92 -10.29 -6.68
N ASP A 161 -14.50 -9.18 -7.16
CA ASP A 161 -15.60 -9.21 -8.11
C ASP A 161 -15.13 -9.30 -9.55
N ASN A 162 -15.99 -9.77 -10.44
CA ASN A 162 -15.69 -9.99 -11.86
C ASN A 162 -15.37 -8.71 -12.66
N ARG A 163 -15.63 -7.52 -12.08
CA ARG A 163 -15.23 -6.22 -12.64
C ARG A 163 -13.99 -5.64 -11.96
N LEU A 164 -13.38 -6.35 -11.00
CA LEU A 164 -12.24 -5.90 -10.21
C LEU A 164 -12.50 -4.55 -9.51
N SER A 165 -13.74 -4.31 -9.09
CA SER A 165 -14.14 -3.08 -8.42
C SER A 165 -13.87 -3.08 -6.91
N PHE A 166 -13.66 -4.26 -6.32
CA PHE A 166 -13.47 -4.55 -4.89
C PHE A 166 -14.60 -4.00 -3.99
N LYS A 167 -15.77 -3.70 -4.58
CA LYS A 167 -16.91 -3.10 -3.86
C LYS A 167 -17.36 -3.97 -2.70
N GLU A 168 -17.47 -5.28 -2.94
CA GLU A 168 -17.88 -6.24 -1.91
C GLU A 168 -16.83 -6.38 -0.82
N HIS A 169 -15.53 -6.39 -1.14
CA HIS A 169 -14.45 -6.44 -0.12
C HIS A 169 -14.44 -5.21 0.78
N ILE A 170 -14.63 -4.04 0.18
CA ILE A 170 -14.77 -2.77 0.91
C ILE A 170 -16.07 -2.77 1.72
N ALA A 171 -17.10 -3.49 1.25
CA ALA A 171 -18.37 -3.61 1.92
C ALA A 171 -18.45 -4.69 3.01
N THR A 172 -17.63 -5.74 2.98
CA THR A 172 -17.74 -6.92 3.87
C THR A 172 -16.79 -6.90 5.06
N ARG A 173 -16.03 -5.82 5.28
CA ARG A 173 -15.56 -5.49 6.64
C ARG A 173 -16.81 -5.16 7.46
N SER A 174 -17.10 -5.92 8.51
CA SER A 174 -18.47 -6.32 8.90
C SER A 174 -19.42 -5.18 9.28
N LYS A 175 -20.07 -4.63 8.25
CA LYS A 175 -21.15 -3.63 8.31
C LYS A 175 -22.42 -4.13 9.02
N GLU A 176 -22.71 -5.42 8.94
CA GLU A 176 -23.88 -6.03 9.59
C GLU A 176 -23.66 -6.23 11.09
N GLU A 177 -22.46 -6.67 11.50
CA GLU A 177 -22.11 -6.79 12.91
C GLU A 177 -22.09 -5.42 13.60
N GLU A 178 -21.53 -4.38 12.95
CA GLU A 178 -21.52 -3.03 13.49
C GLU A 178 -22.91 -2.36 13.50
N ALA A 179 -23.75 -2.59 12.48
CA ALA A 179 -25.11 -2.05 12.43
C ALA A 179 -26.06 -2.74 13.42
N ILE A 180 -25.95 -4.06 13.60
CA ILE A 180 -26.70 -4.83 14.61
C ILE A 180 -26.22 -4.44 16.01
N ALA A 181 -24.89 -4.38 16.25
CA ALA A 181 -24.35 -3.92 17.52
C ALA A 181 -24.78 -2.48 17.85
N HIS A 182 -24.82 -1.58 16.86
CA HIS A 182 -25.30 -0.21 17.03
C HIS A 182 -26.80 -0.17 17.35
N ALA A 183 -27.63 -0.92 16.63
CA ALA A 183 -29.07 -1.01 16.90
C ALA A 183 -29.39 -1.60 18.28
N ASP A 184 -28.71 -2.68 18.67
CA ASP A 184 -28.84 -3.33 19.97
C ASP A 184 -28.36 -2.40 21.10
N TYR A 185 -27.28 -1.64 20.87
CA TYR A 185 -26.76 -0.66 21.83
C TYR A 185 -27.78 0.44 22.13
N ILE A 186 -28.41 1.01 21.10
CA ILE A 186 -29.45 2.05 21.26
C ILE A 186 -30.68 1.49 21.98
N LEU A 187 -31.13 0.29 21.63
CA LEU A 187 -32.29 -0.36 22.26
C LEU A 187 -32.02 -0.72 23.73
N SER A 188 -30.79 -1.11 24.08
CA SER A 188 -30.40 -1.45 25.46
C SER A 188 -30.45 -0.27 26.44
N ARG A 189 -30.46 0.97 25.93
CA ARG A 189 -30.44 2.22 26.71
C ARG A 189 -31.78 2.97 26.69
N SER A 190 -32.83 2.41 26.09
CA SER A 190 -34.15 3.05 26.05
C SER A 190 -34.79 3.05 27.45
N GLY A 191 -34.62 4.15 28.19
CA GLY A 191 -35.09 4.30 29.58
C GLY A 191 -34.17 5.14 30.46
N ASP A 192 -32.89 5.25 30.09
CA ASP A 192 -31.91 6.13 30.72
C ASP A 192 -31.93 7.54 30.07
N ASN A 193 -31.36 8.55 30.73
CA ASN A 193 -31.24 9.93 30.23
C ASN A 193 -30.25 10.03 29.04
N PHE A 194 -30.57 9.36 27.92
CA PHE A 194 -29.72 9.11 26.75
C PHE A 194 -30.17 9.93 25.54
N THR A 195 -29.24 10.48 24.76
CA THR A 195 -29.56 11.24 23.54
C THR A 195 -28.57 10.98 22.41
N ALA A 196 -29.07 10.42 21.31
CA ALA A 196 -28.32 10.23 20.08
C ALA A 196 -28.57 11.40 19.11
N ILE A 197 -27.49 12.06 18.69
CA ILE A 197 -27.47 13.16 17.73
C ILE A 197 -26.83 12.64 16.45
N TYR A 198 -27.59 12.68 15.36
CA TYR A 198 -27.11 12.34 14.04
C TYR A 198 -26.90 13.64 13.27
N SER A 199 -25.74 13.83 12.64
CA SER A 199 -25.51 15.04 11.86
C SER A 199 -26.22 14.95 10.50
N ASP A 200 -27.49 15.42 10.50
CA ASP A 200 -28.43 15.82 9.42
C ASP A 200 -29.85 15.18 9.56
N ALA A 201 -30.93 15.77 9.00
CA ALA A 201 -32.10 16.15 9.84
C ALA A 201 -33.53 15.51 9.86
N SER A 202 -34.20 15.63 11.03
CA SER A 202 -35.64 15.45 11.42
C SER A 202 -36.13 14.13 12.11
N GLN A 203 -37.32 14.14 12.76
CA GLN A 203 -37.73 13.37 13.97
C GLN A 203 -38.52 12.02 13.80
N HIS A 204 -38.54 11.14 14.84
CA HIS A 204 -39.59 10.13 15.14
C HIS A 204 -39.64 9.72 16.65
N ASP A 205 -40.60 8.85 17.03
CA ASP A 205 -41.39 8.88 18.28
C ASP A 205 -40.82 8.24 19.58
N LYS A 206 -39.54 7.89 19.67
CA LYS A 206 -38.98 7.27 20.91
C LYS A 206 -37.57 7.74 21.30
N GLY A 207 -37.26 9.01 21.06
CA GLY A 207 -36.02 9.67 21.49
C GLY A 207 -35.81 11.00 20.76
N ILE A 208 -35.10 11.95 21.37
CA ILE A 208 -34.84 13.27 20.76
C ILE A 208 -33.63 13.16 19.82
N GLY A 209 -33.87 13.09 18.51
CA GLY A 209 -32.85 13.25 17.48
C GLY A 209 -32.86 14.68 16.92
N ILE A 210 -31.71 15.36 16.93
CA ILE A 210 -31.51 16.71 16.38
C ILE A 210 -30.34 16.68 15.41
N SER A 211 -30.32 17.63 14.50
CA SER A 211 -29.73 17.39 13.21
C SER A 211 -29.59 18.67 12.40
N VAL A 212 -28.52 18.79 11.61
CA VAL A 212 -28.05 20.08 11.11
C VAL A 212 -27.56 20.00 9.66
N GLY A 213 -28.23 20.72 8.75
CA GLY A 213 -27.85 20.84 7.34
C GLY A 213 -26.99 22.08 7.08
N VAL A 214 -25.99 21.96 6.22
CA VAL A 214 -25.04 23.03 5.89
C VAL A 214 -25.00 23.26 4.39
N VAL A 215 -25.18 24.51 3.98
CA VAL A 215 -24.99 24.94 2.60
C VAL A 215 -23.69 25.77 2.56
N ALA A 216 -22.76 25.48 1.66
CA ALA A 216 -21.58 26.32 1.43
C ALA A 216 -21.11 26.32 -0.03
N CYS A 217 -20.88 27.51 -0.60
CA CYS A 217 -20.29 27.70 -1.92
C CYS A 217 -18.77 27.77 -1.78
N SER A 218 -18.01 27.13 -2.69
CA SER A 218 -16.52 27.12 -2.69
C SER A 218 -15.85 26.30 -1.57
N GLN A 219 -16.47 25.19 -1.16
CA GLN A 219 -15.89 24.22 -0.22
C GLN A 219 -15.83 22.80 -0.83
N LEU A 220 -14.89 21.98 -0.36
CA LEU A 220 -14.83 20.55 -0.69
C LEU A 220 -15.89 19.79 0.12
N VAL A 221 -16.44 18.69 -0.42
CA VAL A 221 -17.39 17.78 0.29
C VAL A 221 -16.88 17.43 1.69
N TYR A 222 -15.58 17.13 1.80
CA TYR A 222 -14.88 16.85 3.06
C TYR A 222 -14.98 17.96 4.13
N ASN A 223 -15.11 19.23 3.74
CA ASN A 223 -15.29 20.33 4.69
C ASN A 223 -16.75 20.46 5.16
N GLY A 224 -17.71 20.12 4.30
CA GLY A 224 -19.13 20.07 4.67
C GLY A 224 -19.37 19.08 5.80
N GLU A 225 -18.70 17.92 5.73
CA GLU A 225 -18.74 16.88 6.78
C GLU A 225 -18.17 17.37 8.12
N LEU A 226 -17.01 18.03 8.10
CA LEU A 226 -16.41 18.60 9.31
C LEU A 226 -17.26 19.74 9.91
N GLU A 227 -17.94 20.51 9.05
CA GLU A 227 -18.88 21.56 9.46
C GLU A 227 -20.14 20.96 10.10
N GLY A 228 -20.70 19.90 9.51
CA GLY A 228 -21.83 19.17 10.08
C GLY A 228 -21.53 18.60 11.47
N ILE A 229 -20.37 17.98 11.65
CA ILE A 229 -19.93 17.47 12.97
C ILE A 229 -19.76 18.62 13.97
N ALA A 230 -19.12 19.72 13.57
CA ALA A 230 -18.91 20.85 14.46
C ALA A 230 -20.23 21.48 14.94
N GLN A 231 -21.21 21.62 14.05
CA GLN A 231 -22.52 22.14 14.41
C GLN A 231 -23.32 21.16 15.27
N ALA A 232 -23.21 19.85 15.03
CA ALA A 232 -23.80 18.84 15.91
C ALA A 232 -23.26 18.94 17.35
N PHE A 233 -21.95 19.15 17.51
CA PHE A 233 -21.32 19.40 18.81
C PHE A 233 -21.81 20.70 19.46
N GLU A 234 -21.89 21.79 18.70
CA GLU A 234 -22.37 23.08 19.21
C GLU A 234 -23.84 23.01 19.64
N HIS A 235 -24.66 22.29 18.88
CA HIS A 235 -26.05 22.03 19.20
C HIS A 235 -26.18 21.17 20.46
N ALA A 236 -25.38 20.09 20.56
CA ALA A 236 -25.30 19.25 21.74
C ALA A 236 -25.00 20.08 23.01
N ALA A 237 -24.11 21.07 22.92
CA ALA A 237 -23.80 21.97 24.03
C ALA A 237 -25.00 22.81 24.49
N ILE A 238 -25.93 23.14 23.59
CA ILE A 238 -27.15 23.88 23.92
C ILE A 238 -28.13 22.96 24.65
N VAL A 239 -28.41 21.78 24.09
CA VAL A 239 -29.47 20.88 24.60
C VAL A 239 -29.05 20.00 25.77
N ALA A 240 -27.75 19.87 26.04
CA ALA A 240 -27.25 19.04 27.14
C ALA A 240 -27.89 19.40 28.49
N GLN A 241 -28.31 18.37 29.23
CA GLN A 241 -28.84 18.38 30.59
C GLN A 241 -27.88 17.65 31.55
N GLU A 242 -28.05 17.87 32.85
CA GLU A 242 -27.19 17.26 33.88
C GLU A 242 -27.29 15.72 33.86
N GLY A 243 -26.12 15.06 33.80
CA GLY A 243 -26.02 13.59 33.78
C GLY A 243 -26.36 12.92 32.45
N GLN A 244 -26.57 13.68 31.37
CA GLN A 244 -26.94 13.14 30.06
C GLN A 244 -25.73 12.65 29.27
N GLU A 245 -25.86 11.49 28.61
CA GLU A 245 -24.86 11.02 27.64
C GLU A 245 -25.30 11.34 26.21
N ILE A 246 -24.41 12.00 25.46
CA ILE A 246 -24.68 12.47 24.10
C ILE A 246 -23.75 11.77 23.10
N TYR A 247 -24.32 11.22 22.04
CA TYR A 247 -23.55 10.53 21.00
C TYR A 247 -23.75 11.24 19.66
N VAL A 248 -22.66 11.63 18.99
CA VAL A 248 -22.64 12.22 17.66
C VAL A 248 -22.14 11.20 16.66
N TYR A 249 -22.91 10.94 15.61
CA TYR A 249 -22.59 9.97 14.57
C TYR A 249 -22.26 10.66 13.25
N ALA A 250 -21.16 10.26 12.61
CA ALA A 250 -20.74 10.76 11.30
C ALA A 250 -20.26 9.63 10.39
N ASP A 251 -20.51 9.74 9.08
CA ASP A 251 -20.19 8.68 8.12
C ASP A 251 -18.84 8.85 7.39
N ASN A 252 -18.24 10.03 7.50
CA ASN A 252 -16.92 10.30 6.96
C ASN A 252 -15.79 9.95 7.96
N GLN A 253 -15.23 8.74 7.81
CA GLN A 253 -14.09 8.28 8.60
C GLN A 253 -12.88 9.23 8.53
N ALA A 254 -12.64 9.86 7.38
CA ALA A 254 -11.52 10.79 7.22
C ALA A 254 -11.75 12.08 8.04
N ALA A 255 -12.99 12.56 8.14
CA ALA A 255 -13.37 13.69 8.98
C ALA A 255 -13.18 13.34 10.47
N ILE A 256 -13.62 12.17 10.91
CA ILE A 256 -13.42 11.68 12.30
C ILE A 256 -11.92 11.56 12.60
N HIS A 257 -11.15 10.92 11.73
CA HIS A 257 -9.69 10.82 11.90
C HIS A 257 -9.01 12.19 11.96
N ARG A 258 -9.51 13.18 11.22
CA ARG A 258 -8.99 14.54 11.28
C ARG A 258 -9.27 15.21 12.62
N LEU A 259 -10.39 14.90 13.28
CA LEU A 259 -10.76 15.46 14.58
C LEU A 259 -10.01 14.80 15.75
N ASN A 260 -9.32 13.67 15.55
CA ASN A 260 -8.59 13.00 16.64
C ASN A 260 -7.37 13.77 17.17
N ASN A 261 -6.72 14.61 16.35
CA ASN A 261 -5.48 15.28 16.75
C ASN A 261 -5.43 16.74 16.32
N LEU A 262 -4.95 17.61 17.22
CA LEU A 262 -4.60 18.99 16.91
C LEU A 262 -3.46 19.01 15.88
N SER A 263 -3.62 19.77 14.80
CA SER A 263 -2.57 20.00 13.82
C SER A 263 -2.81 21.27 13.01
N ASP A 264 -1.77 21.79 12.37
CA ASP A 264 -1.85 22.99 11.52
C ASP A 264 -2.47 22.71 10.13
N ASN A 265 -3.02 21.51 9.93
CA ASN A 265 -3.61 21.09 8.66
C ASN A 265 -5.03 21.63 8.48
N PRO A 266 -5.55 21.71 7.23
CA PRO A 266 -6.96 21.99 6.98
C PRO A 266 -7.86 21.07 7.80
N GLY A 267 -8.91 21.60 8.44
CA GLY A 267 -9.72 20.85 9.41
C GLY A 267 -9.63 21.37 10.86
N GLN A 268 -8.57 22.12 11.19
CA GLN A 268 -8.27 22.52 12.57
C GLN A 268 -9.34 23.40 13.21
N GLN A 269 -9.93 24.30 12.44
CA GLN A 269 -10.97 25.21 12.93
C GLN A 269 -12.21 24.46 13.45
N TRP A 270 -12.61 23.37 12.78
CA TRP A 270 -13.76 22.55 13.18
C TRP A 270 -13.45 21.73 14.43
N LEU A 271 -12.22 21.22 14.56
CA LEU A 271 -11.78 20.57 15.79
C LEU A 271 -11.83 21.51 16.99
N LEU A 272 -11.35 22.75 16.83
CA LEU A 272 -11.41 23.74 17.90
C LEU A 272 -12.86 24.08 18.31
N ARG A 273 -13.78 24.13 17.34
CA ARG A 273 -15.21 24.29 17.61
C ARG A 273 -15.78 23.11 18.40
N CYS A 274 -15.50 21.87 17.96
CA CYS A 274 -15.90 20.65 18.67
C CYS A 274 -15.36 20.65 20.11
N ILE A 275 -14.07 20.98 20.32
CA ILE A 275 -13.46 21.02 21.65
C ILE A 275 -14.13 22.07 22.55
N ARG A 276 -14.41 23.27 22.02
CA ARG A 276 -15.11 24.32 22.79
C ARG A 276 -16.51 23.89 23.20
N ALA A 277 -17.24 23.26 22.28
CA ALA A 277 -18.58 22.74 22.54
C ALA A 277 -18.55 21.58 23.57
N ALA A 278 -17.62 20.63 23.43
CA ALA A 278 -17.44 19.54 24.38
C ALA A 278 -17.13 20.03 25.80
N LYS A 279 -16.33 21.09 25.94
CA LYS A 279 -16.07 21.73 27.24
C LYS A 279 -17.36 22.28 27.87
N ARG A 280 -18.23 22.92 27.07
CA ARG A 280 -19.54 23.43 27.54
C ARG A 280 -20.48 22.31 27.97
N ILE A 281 -20.44 21.16 27.30
CA ILE A 281 -21.20 19.96 27.70
C ILE A 281 -20.68 19.42 29.03
N THR A 282 -19.35 19.34 29.17
CA THR A 282 -18.70 18.86 30.40
C THR A 282 -19.04 19.76 31.60
N THR A 283 -19.12 21.09 31.42
CA THR A 283 -19.51 22.02 32.50
C THR A 283 -20.94 21.79 33.00
N LYS A 284 -21.82 21.22 32.17
CA LYS A 284 -23.18 20.83 32.54
C LYS A 284 -23.24 19.43 33.16
N LYS A 285 -22.09 18.80 33.46
CA LYS A 285 -21.96 17.39 33.91
C LYS A 285 -22.62 16.38 32.94
N ALA A 286 -22.54 16.66 31.64
CA ALA A 286 -22.93 15.75 30.57
C ALA A 286 -21.68 15.21 29.85
N SER A 287 -21.79 14.08 29.18
CA SER A 287 -20.74 13.50 28.35
C SER A 287 -21.08 13.59 26.86
N ILE A 288 -20.07 13.70 26.00
CA ILE A 288 -20.24 13.66 24.54
C ILE A 288 -19.24 12.69 23.90
N HIS A 289 -19.73 11.90 22.95
CA HIS A 289 -18.96 10.87 22.25
C HIS A 289 -19.13 11.06 20.74
N LEU A 290 -18.04 11.06 19.96
CA LEU A 290 -18.08 11.03 18.50
C LEU A 290 -17.84 9.59 18.02
N GLN A 291 -18.76 9.04 17.25
CA GLN A 291 -18.69 7.69 16.72
C GLN A 291 -18.87 7.70 15.20
N TRP A 292 -18.23 6.73 14.56
CA TRP A 292 -18.45 6.51 13.13
C TRP A 292 -19.75 5.75 12.92
N ALA A 293 -20.55 6.16 11.94
CA ALA A 293 -21.74 5.48 11.48
C ALA A 293 -21.64 5.19 9.99
N LEU A 294 -22.32 4.16 9.49
CA LEU A 294 -22.17 3.77 8.11
C LEU A 294 -23.06 4.59 7.16
N GLY A 295 -22.48 5.16 6.10
CA GLY A 295 -23.18 5.87 5.02
C GLY A 295 -24.10 4.95 4.19
N HIS A 296 -25.34 5.37 3.94
CA HIS A 296 -26.32 4.77 2.99
C HIS A 296 -26.63 3.26 3.17
N ASN A 297 -27.05 2.81 4.36
CA ASN A 297 -27.38 1.40 4.62
C ASN A 297 -28.61 1.23 5.56
N ASP A 298 -29.76 1.83 5.28
CA ASP A 298 -31.03 1.67 6.04
C ASP A 298 -30.97 2.08 7.53
N VAL A 299 -29.87 2.71 7.98
CA VAL A 299 -29.82 3.39 9.28
C VAL A 299 -30.72 4.60 9.17
N LYS A 300 -31.97 4.46 9.63
CA LYS A 300 -33.03 5.47 9.50
C LYS A 300 -32.59 6.89 9.88
N GLY A 301 -31.71 7.03 10.89
CA GLY A 301 -31.15 8.34 11.27
C GLY A 301 -30.15 8.91 10.27
N ASN A 302 -29.31 8.06 9.67
CA ASN A 302 -28.29 8.48 8.71
C ASN A 302 -28.84 8.73 7.30
N GLU A 303 -29.84 7.96 6.85
CA GLU A 303 -30.49 8.22 5.55
C GLU A 303 -31.27 9.53 5.54
N LYS A 304 -31.84 9.85 6.70
CA LYS A 304 -32.50 11.11 6.97
C LYS A 304 -31.50 12.28 6.99
N ALA A 305 -30.31 12.01 7.52
CA ALA A 305 -29.12 12.85 7.44
C ALA A 305 -28.43 12.96 6.06
N ASP A 306 -28.87 12.19 5.08
CA ASP A 306 -28.41 12.38 3.71
C ASP A 306 -29.45 13.18 2.91
N THR A 307 -30.73 13.02 3.26
CA THR A 307 -31.84 13.66 2.57
C THR A 307 -31.87 15.17 2.81
N LEU A 308 -31.65 15.64 4.04
CA LEU A 308 -31.72 17.08 4.32
C LEU A 308 -30.47 17.85 3.93
N ALA A 309 -29.30 17.23 3.93
CA ALA A 309 -28.09 17.79 3.34
C ALA A 309 -28.30 18.04 1.84
N LYS A 310 -28.97 17.10 1.14
CA LYS A 310 -29.36 17.24 -0.27
C LYS A 310 -30.44 18.29 -0.49
N GLU A 311 -31.35 18.50 0.45
CA GLU A 311 -32.36 19.57 0.36
C GLU A 311 -31.77 20.95 0.62
N ALA A 312 -30.96 21.09 1.67
CA ALA A 312 -30.22 22.31 1.97
C ALA A 312 -29.30 22.70 0.80
N ALA A 313 -28.65 21.73 0.15
CA ALA A 313 -27.86 21.96 -1.07
C ALA A 313 -28.66 22.53 -2.26
N LYS A 314 -29.98 22.38 -2.30
CA LYS A 314 -30.86 22.94 -3.35
C LYS A 314 -31.26 24.39 -3.06
N GLU A 315 -31.15 24.86 -1.83
CA GLU A 315 -31.43 26.26 -1.49
C GLU A 315 -30.31 27.18 -2.01
N ARG A 316 -30.70 28.31 -2.64
CA ARG A 316 -29.73 29.32 -3.08
C ARG A 316 -29.08 29.98 -1.88
N LEU A 317 -27.77 29.81 -1.78
CA LEU A 317 -26.94 30.29 -0.69
C LEU A 317 -26.82 31.80 -0.55
N THR A 318 -26.95 32.23 0.71
CA THR A 318 -26.29 33.42 1.25
C THR A 318 -24.76 33.26 1.19
N THR A 319 -24.09 34.33 0.80
CA THR A 319 -22.66 34.39 0.50
C THR A 319 -21.77 34.05 1.70
N SER A 320 -21.28 32.81 1.80
CA SER A 320 -20.05 32.56 2.57
C SER A 320 -18.86 33.05 1.74
N THR A 321 -18.26 34.17 2.15
CA THR A 321 -17.16 34.87 1.45
C THR A 321 -15.78 34.27 1.69
N THR A 322 -15.65 33.21 2.49
CA THR A 322 -14.35 32.67 2.91
C THR A 322 -14.04 31.31 2.28
N ALA A 323 -13.10 31.31 1.33
CA ALA A 323 -12.56 30.09 0.75
C ALA A 323 -11.77 29.28 1.80
N SER A 324 -12.02 27.97 1.87
CA SER A 324 -11.32 27.10 2.83
C SER A 324 -9.83 26.92 2.50
N LEU A 325 -8.98 26.73 3.52
CA LEU A 325 -7.55 26.42 3.33
C LEU A 325 -7.31 25.17 2.48
N ALA A 326 -8.19 24.15 2.58
CA ALA A 326 -8.11 22.96 1.75
C ALA A 326 -8.35 23.29 0.27
N TYR A 327 -9.39 24.09 -0.02
CA TYR A 327 -9.72 24.55 -1.37
C TYR A 327 -8.57 25.37 -1.98
N LEU A 328 -8.05 26.36 -1.23
CA LEU A 328 -6.90 27.16 -1.64
C LEU A 328 -5.66 26.30 -1.90
N GLY A 329 -5.40 25.30 -1.05
CA GLY A 329 -4.32 24.34 -1.26
C GLY A 329 -4.48 23.53 -2.55
N THR A 330 -5.69 23.11 -2.90
CA THR A 330 -5.96 22.44 -4.19
C THR A 330 -5.72 23.36 -5.39
N GLU A 331 -6.15 24.63 -5.32
CA GLU A 331 -5.95 25.59 -6.41
C GLU A 331 -4.47 25.93 -6.61
N ILE A 332 -3.72 26.16 -5.52
CA ILE A 332 -2.27 26.38 -5.57
C ILE A 332 -1.56 25.18 -6.23
N ASN A 333 -1.94 23.95 -5.86
CA ASN A 333 -1.36 22.74 -6.45
C ASN A 333 -1.67 22.62 -7.96
N LYS A 334 -2.85 23.05 -8.40
CA LYS A 334 -3.20 23.07 -9.84
C LYS A 334 -2.34 24.08 -10.59
N ILE A 335 -2.18 25.29 -10.06
CA ILE A 335 -1.33 26.33 -10.66
C ILE A 335 0.12 25.84 -10.76
N GLN A 336 0.68 25.34 -9.66
CA GLN A 336 2.06 24.85 -9.62
C GLN A 336 2.33 23.73 -10.64
N LYS A 337 1.40 22.77 -10.77
CA LYS A 337 1.51 21.71 -11.79
C LYS A 337 1.52 22.27 -13.21
N THR A 338 0.68 23.26 -13.46
CA THR A 338 0.53 23.89 -14.78
C THR A 338 1.81 24.65 -15.16
N GLU A 339 2.36 25.45 -14.24
CA GLU A 339 3.63 26.14 -14.43
C GLU A 339 4.80 25.18 -14.67
N GLN A 340 4.89 24.09 -13.90
CA GLN A 340 5.93 23.07 -14.08
C GLN A 340 5.85 22.38 -15.46
N LEU A 341 4.63 22.09 -15.94
CA LEU A 341 4.41 21.52 -17.26
C LEU A 341 4.79 22.49 -18.38
N MET A 342 4.49 23.78 -18.22
CA MET A 342 4.89 24.81 -19.18
C MET A 342 6.41 24.95 -19.26
N GLU A 343 7.10 24.98 -18.12
CA GLU A 343 8.56 25.09 -18.08
C GLU A 343 9.24 23.84 -18.66
N TYR A 344 8.68 22.65 -18.40
CA TYR A 344 9.13 21.41 -19.02
C TYR A 344 9.07 21.48 -20.55
N LYS A 345 7.93 21.90 -21.11
CA LYS A 345 7.76 22.06 -22.58
C LYS A 345 8.76 23.07 -23.15
N ARG A 346 8.88 24.25 -22.52
CA ARG A 346 9.86 25.28 -22.93
C ARG A 346 11.29 24.76 -22.96
N TYR A 347 11.66 23.86 -22.04
CA TYR A 347 12.99 23.29 -21.97
C TYR A 347 13.20 22.14 -22.97
N THR A 348 12.18 21.32 -23.27
CA THR A 348 12.28 20.21 -24.24
C THR A 348 12.38 20.67 -25.69
N ASP A 349 11.78 21.81 -26.01
CA ASP A 349 11.60 22.30 -27.38
C ASP A 349 12.78 23.16 -27.89
N ARG A 350 13.83 23.34 -27.07
CA ARG A 350 15.01 24.13 -27.47
C ARG A 350 15.84 23.43 -28.55
N PRO A 351 16.18 24.12 -29.67
CA PRO A 351 16.89 23.53 -30.82
C PRO A 351 18.40 23.29 -30.59
N THR A 352 19.02 23.92 -29.58
CA THR A 352 20.46 23.81 -29.29
C THR A 352 20.77 22.68 -28.30
N LYS A 353 20.50 21.42 -28.67
CA LYS A 353 20.82 20.27 -27.81
C LYS A 353 22.31 19.91 -27.94
N ASN A 354 23.12 20.50 -27.08
CA ASN A 354 24.50 20.07 -26.88
C ASN A 354 24.53 18.60 -26.40
N ARG A 355 25.53 17.81 -26.83
CA ARG A 355 25.60 16.35 -26.60
C ARG A 355 25.62 15.97 -25.11
N SER A 356 25.96 16.94 -24.25
CA SER A 356 26.10 16.86 -22.79
C SER A 356 24.89 17.41 -21.99
N SER A 357 23.74 17.66 -22.64
CA SER A 357 22.58 18.23 -21.96
C SER A 357 22.02 17.28 -20.87
N TYR A 358 21.65 17.86 -19.73
CA TYR A 358 21.17 17.11 -18.55
C TYR A 358 20.00 16.18 -18.89
N LEU A 359 19.06 16.63 -19.72
CA LEU A 359 17.90 15.84 -20.16
C LEU A 359 18.23 14.57 -20.96
N ARG A 360 19.38 14.54 -21.63
CA ARG A 360 19.81 13.35 -22.38
C ARG A 360 20.22 12.22 -21.45
N ILE A 361 20.76 12.57 -20.28
CA ILE A 361 21.22 11.62 -19.26
C ILE A 361 20.10 11.33 -18.26
N PHE A 362 19.36 12.36 -17.86
CA PHE A 362 18.35 12.29 -16.81
C PHE A 362 17.01 12.76 -17.34
N LYS A 363 16.06 11.84 -17.52
CA LYS A 363 14.66 12.22 -17.82
C LYS A 363 14.11 13.00 -16.61
N LEU A 364 13.58 14.21 -16.86
CA LEU A 364 12.84 14.93 -15.84
C LEU A 364 11.53 14.19 -15.56
N ASN A 365 11.19 14.05 -14.29
CA ASN A 365 9.87 13.57 -13.86
C ASN A 365 9.20 14.68 -13.05
N THR A 366 8.12 15.23 -13.59
CA THR A 366 7.30 16.28 -12.99
C THR A 366 6.54 15.79 -11.75
N HIS A 367 6.38 14.48 -11.57
CA HIS A 367 5.60 13.90 -10.49
C HIS A 367 6.44 13.50 -9.27
N THR A 368 7.77 13.53 -9.36
CA THR A 368 8.65 13.09 -8.26
C THR A 368 9.81 14.04 -8.06
N THR A 369 9.83 14.73 -6.92
CA THR A 369 11.03 15.43 -6.46
C THR A 369 12.03 14.39 -5.96
N ILE A 370 13.19 14.31 -6.58
CA ILE A 370 14.26 13.42 -6.11
C ILE A 370 14.81 14.01 -4.82
N LYS A 371 14.52 13.36 -3.69
CA LYS A 371 14.98 13.76 -2.36
C LYS A 371 15.98 12.76 -1.82
N VAL A 372 17.08 13.28 -1.28
CA VAL A 372 17.99 12.49 -0.44
C VAL A 372 17.31 12.11 0.89
N PRO A 373 17.63 10.95 1.49
CA PRO A 373 17.05 10.53 2.77
C PRO A 373 17.20 11.57 3.88
N LYS A 374 16.18 11.72 4.71
CA LYS A 374 16.22 12.59 5.90
C LYS A 374 17.38 12.15 6.81
N GLY A 375 18.10 13.12 7.38
CA GLY A 375 19.29 12.87 8.22
C GLY A 375 20.62 12.77 7.45
N THR A 376 20.61 12.82 6.11
CA THR A 376 21.86 12.85 5.32
C THR A 376 22.64 14.14 5.60
N PRO A 377 23.93 14.08 6.00
CA PRO A 377 24.74 15.26 6.24
C PRO A 377 24.76 16.22 5.05
N ARG A 378 24.76 17.53 5.31
CA ARG A 378 24.73 18.59 4.27
C ARG A 378 25.87 18.44 3.27
N GLU A 379 27.07 18.09 3.75
CA GLU A 379 28.25 17.88 2.89
C GLU A 379 28.00 16.77 1.84
N ILE A 380 27.49 15.62 2.28
CA ILE A 380 27.22 14.46 1.43
C ILE A 380 26.05 14.75 0.48
N SER A 381 24.98 15.37 0.98
CA SER A 381 23.84 15.78 0.16
C SER A 381 24.27 16.73 -0.96
N SER A 382 25.11 17.70 -0.63
CA SER A 382 25.62 18.69 -1.58
C SER A 382 26.54 18.05 -2.63
N ALA A 383 27.39 17.09 -2.24
CA ALA A 383 28.21 16.31 -3.17
C ALA A 383 27.36 15.42 -4.10
N PHE A 384 26.28 14.81 -3.58
CA PHE A 384 25.35 14.02 -4.39
C PHE A 384 24.70 14.87 -5.50
N TYR A 385 24.16 16.05 -5.16
CA TYR A 385 23.59 16.95 -6.17
C TYR A 385 24.65 17.47 -7.15
N SER A 386 25.88 17.70 -6.67
CA SER A 386 26.99 18.09 -7.54
C SER A 386 27.28 17.00 -8.58
N LEU A 387 27.39 15.73 -8.16
CA LEU A 387 27.55 14.57 -9.04
C LEU A 387 26.39 14.44 -10.03
N LYS A 388 25.16 14.68 -9.59
CA LYS A 388 23.97 14.61 -10.44
C LYS A 388 23.96 15.67 -11.53
N LEU A 389 24.30 16.90 -11.19
CA LEU A 389 24.33 18.00 -12.14
C LEU A 389 25.62 18.01 -12.99
N GLY A 390 26.66 17.29 -12.55
CA GLY A 390 27.97 17.31 -13.18
C GLY A 390 28.66 18.66 -13.04
N HIS A 391 28.48 19.30 -11.89
CA HIS A 391 28.99 20.65 -11.61
C HIS A 391 29.83 20.67 -10.35
N ARG A 392 30.49 21.82 -10.10
CA ARG A 392 31.30 22.13 -8.90
C ARG A 392 32.76 21.66 -9.00
N TYR A 393 33.20 20.69 -8.19
CA TYR A 393 34.63 20.42 -7.99
C TYR A 393 35.26 19.43 -8.99
N PHE A 394 34.57 19.12 -10.10
CA PHE A 394 35.08 18.18 -11.11
C PHE A 394 35.92 18.91 -12.16
N ASN A 395 37.05 18.32 -12.56
CA ASN A 395 37.98 18.95 -13.51
C ASN A 395 37.34 19.22 -14.87
N SER A 396 36.44 18.34 -15.31
CA SER A 396 35.66 18.56 -16.53
C SER A 396 34.75 19.79 -16.45
N TYR A 397 34.30 20.16 -15.24
CA TYR A 397 33.51 21.36 -15.02
C TYR A 397 34.39 22.59 -14.79
N LEU A 398 35.41 22.50 -13.93
CA LEU A 398 36.29 23.62 -13.59
C LEU A 398 37.06 24.15 -14.81
N LYS A 399 37.47 23.27 -15.74
CA LYS A 399 38.13 23.67 -16.99
C LYS A 399 37.23 24.54 -17.87
N ARG A 400 35.90 24.31 -17.88
CA ARG A 400 34.96 25.13 -18.66
C ARG A 400 34.89 26.59 -18.21
N PHE A 401 35.30 26.86 -16.97
CA PHE A 401 35.32 28.19 -16.36
C PHE A 401 36.75 28.69 -16.11
N ASN A 402 37.75 28.09 -16.77
CA ASN A 402 39.17 28.44 -16.62
C ASN A 402 39.64 28.47 -15.15
N LYS A 403 39.12 27.57 -14.31
CA LYS A 403 39.55 27.40 -12.91
C LYS A 403 40.54 26.26 -12.71
N ARG A 404 40.82 25.49 -13.77
CA ARG A 404 41.81 24.40 -13.82
C ARG A 404 42.24 24.18 -15.26
N ASP A 405 43.52 23.99 -15.50
CA ASP A 405 44.07 23.86 -16.87
C ASP A 405 43.80 22.48 -17.48
N CYS A 406 43.67 21.47 -16.62
CA CYS A 406 43.45 20.09 -16.99
C CYS A 406 42.05 19.61 -16.58
N ASN A 407 41.40 18.84 -17.46
CA ASN A 407 40.11 18.19 -17.18
C ASN A 407 40.26 16.72 -16.73
N LEU A 408 41.49 16.22 -16.63
CA LEU A 408 41.76 14.80 -16.36
C LEU A 408 41.74 14.48 -14.87
N CYS A 409 41.37 13.24 -14.56
CA CYS A 409 41.58 12.59 -13.28
C CYS A 409 43.04 12.11 -13.20
N ILE A 410 43.51 11.79 -12.01
CA ILE A 410 44.83 11.18 -11.76
C ILE A 410 45.02 9.88 -12.56
N CYS A 411 43.94 9.16 -12.87
CA CYS A 411 44.00 7.99 -13.78
C CYS A 411 43.91 8.34 -15.28
N TYR A 412 44.21 9.59 -15.65
CA TYR A 412 44.33 10.12 -17.02
C TYR A 412 43.05 10.09 -17.88
N LYS A 413 41.89 9.83 -17.28
CA LYS A 413 40.58 9.96 -17.95
C LYS A 413 39.90 11.28 -17.61
N PRO A 414 39.02 11.83 -18.46
CA PRO A 414 38.23 13.02 -18.12
C PRO A 414 37.48 12.84 -16.79
N GLN A 415 37.70 13.75 -15.83
CA GLN A 415 37.13 13.66 -14.49
C GLN A 415 35.65 14.09 -14.51
N THR A 416 34.78 13.19 -14.96
CA THR A 416 33.32 13.37 -14.99
C THR A 416 32.64 12.55 -13.87
N PRO A 417 31.40 12.88 -13.47
CA PRO A 417 30.64 12.03 -12.54
C PRO A 417 30.51 10.58 -13.01
N GLN A 418 30.30 10.36 -14.32
CA GLN A 418 30.27 9.03 -14.92
C GLN A 418 31.57 8.28 -14.67
N HIS A 419 32.69 8.93 -14.99
CA HIS A 419 34.01 8.34 -14.76
C HIS A 419 34.22 7.99 -13.27
N LEU A 420 33.96 8.93 -12.36
CA LEU A 420 34.17 8.73 -10.92
C LEU A 420 33.30 7.60 -10.35
N LEU A 421 32.01 7.58 -10.72
CA LEU A 421 31.03 6.62 -10.19
C LEU A 421 31.08 5.24 -10.85
N LEU A 422 31.54 5.11 -12.09
CA LEU A 422 31.44 3.86 -12.84
C LEU A 422 32.80 3.27 -13.28
N GLU A 423 33.83 4.08 -13.49
CA GLU A 423 35.03 3.66 -14.25
C GLU A 423 36.37 3.86 -13.54
N CYS A 424 36.49 4.88 -12.68
CA CYS A 424 37.76 5.38 -12.16
C CYS A 424 38.51 4.36 -11.31
N LYS A 425 39.69 3.91 -11.75
CA LYS A 425 40.45 2.82 -11.11
C LYS A 425 40.70 3.04 -9.60
N GLN A 426 40.88 4.29 -9.17
CA GLN A 426 41.11 4.66 -7.76
C GLN A 426 39.98 4.22 -6.82
N TYR A 427 38.74 4.22 -7.29
CA TYR A 427 37.57 3.88 -6.47
C TYR A 427 37.05 2.47 -6.73
N LYS A 428 37.90 1.55 -7.23
CA LYS A 428 37.50 0.18 -7.57
C LYS A 428 36.95 -0.57 -6.36
N THR A 429 37.63 -0.51 -5.22
CA THR A 429 37.21 -1.17 -3.96
C THR A 429 35.86 -0.66 -3.48
N HIS A 430 35.73 0.66 -3.38
CA HIS A 430 34.49 1.34 -2.97
C HIS A 430 33.33 1.08 -3.94
N ARG A 431 33.60 0.95 -5.25
CA ARG A 431 32.59 0.59 -6.24
C ARG A 431 32.11 -0.85 -6.12
N ASN A 432 32.91 -1.77 -5.58
CA ASN A 432 32.46 -3.15 -5.35
C ASN A 432 31.35 -3.16 -4.30
N THR A 433 31.52 -2.44 -3.19
CA THR A 433 30.47 -2.26 -2.17
C THR A 433 29.23 -1.58 -2.74
N LEU A 434 29.40 -0.53 -3.58
CA LEU A 434 28.27 0.09 -4.28
C LEU A 434 27.56 -0.89 -5.23
N LYS A 435 28.30 -1.78 -5.90
CA LYS A 435 27.75 -2.81 -6.80
C LYS A 435 26.96 -3.86 -6.03
N GLU A 436 27.45 -4.31 -4.88
CA GLU A 436 26.78 -5.27 -4.00
C GLU A 436 25.45 -4.70 -3.48
N ALA A 437 25.40 -3.42 -3.15
CA ALA A 437 24.19 -2.75 -2.68
C ALA A 437 23.12 -2.54 -3.76
N ILE A 438 23.41 -2.86 -5.03
CA ILE A 438 22.50 -2.62 -6.16
C ILE A 438 22.15 -3.95 -6.83
N PRO A 439 20.88 -4.37 -6.84
CA PRO A 439 20.46 -5.65 -7.39
C PRO A 439 20.42 -5.68 -8.92
N HIS A 440 20.28 -4.52 -9.58
CA HIS A 440 20.10 -4.45 -11.04
C HIS A 440 21.43 -4.27 -11.80
N ARG A 441 21.51 -4.88 -12.98
CA ARG A 441 22.60 -4.74 -13.96
C ARG A 441 22.02 -4.44 -15.35
N PRO A 442 22.68 -3.61 -16.17
CA PRO A 442 23.92 -2.88 -15.91
C PRO A 442 23.74 -1.70 -14.94
N ILE A 443 24.77 -1.36 -14.16
CA ILE A 443 24.73 -0.17 -13.31
C ILE A 443 24.97 1.07 -14.19
N THR A 444 23.94 1.91 -14.29
CA THR A 444 23.98 3.14 -15.08
C THR A 444 23.90 4.39 -14.19
N LEU A 445 24.31 5.52 -14.73
CA LEU A 445 24.25 6.80 -14.01
C LEU A 445 22.80 7.20 -13.61
N PRO A 446 21.76 6.98 -14.46
CA PRO A 446 20.37 7.18 -14.06
C PRO A 446 19.93 6.26 -12.92
N LEU A 447 20.33 4.98 -12.94
CA LEU A 447 20.03 4.05 -11.85
C LEU A 447 20.56 4.59 -10.52
N LEU A 448 21.83 5.01 -10.49
CA LEU A 448 22.51 5.53 -9.30
C LEU A 448 21.90 6.83 -8.78
N LEU A 449 21.50 7.75 -9.66
CA LEU A 449 21.16 9.10 -9.26
C LEU A 449 19.66 9.42 -9.29
N GLN A 450 18.81 8.51 -9.79
CA GLN A 450 17.35 8.72 -9.83
C GLN A 450 16.52 7.68 -9.07
N THR A 451 17.05 6.50 -8.77
CA THR A 451 16.29 5.48 -8.04
C THR A 451 16.56 5.55 -6.53
N LYS A 452 15.58 5.19 -5.70
CA LYS A 452 15.75 5.20 -4.23
C LYS A 452 16.94 4.34 -3.79
N THR A 453 17.07 3.14 -4.37
CA THR A 453 18.17 2.20 -4.08
C THR A 453 19.51 2.75 -4.53
N GLY A 454 19.60 3.28 -5.76
CA GLY A 454 20.81 3.89 -6.28
C GLY A 454 21.26 5.11 -5.49
N ILE A 455 20.32 5.96 -5.06
CA ILE A 455 20.61 7.16 -4.25
C ILE A 455 21.25 6.74 -2.93
N LYS A 456 20.68 5.76 -2.22
CA LYS A 456 21.25 5.24 -0.97
C LYS A 456 22.68 4.70 -1.18
N ALA A 457 22.88 3.88 -2.21
CA ALA A 457 24.20 3.32 -2.53
C ALA A 457 25.22 4.42 -2.91
N THR A 458 24.78 5.43 -3.66
CA THR A 458 25.63 6.57 -4.05
C THR A 458 26.00 7.43 -2.84
N LEU A 459 25.08 7.65 -1.89
CA LEU A 459 25.37 8.38 -0.67
C LEU A 459 26.39 7.65 0.21
N ALA A 460 26.29 6.32 0.35
CA ALA A 460 27.28 5.51 1.04
C ALA A 460 28.66 5.55 0.35
N PHE A 461 28.67 5.54 -0.98
CA PHE A 461 29.89 5.71 -1.77
C PHE A 461 30.52 7.10 -1.59
N ILE A 462 29.72 8.17 -1.53
CA ILE A 462 30.23 9.52 -1.21
C ILE A 462 30.72 9.59 0.24
N ALA A 463 30.05 8.95 1.18
CA ALA A 463 30.45 8.96 2.59
C ALA A 463 31.86 8.37 2.78
N SER A 464 32.15 7.28 2.08
CA SER A 464 33.42 6.56 2.15
C SER A 464 34.53 7.21 1.31
N THR A 465 34.23 7.69 0.11
CA THR A 465 35.24 8.28 -0.80
C THR A 465 35.42 9.79 -0.66
N ARG A 466 34.45 10.48 -0.06
CA ARG A 466 34.30 11.94 -0.03
C ARG A 466 34.19 12.59 -1.42
N ILE A 467 33.99 11.84 -2.50
CA ILE A 467 33.92 12.37 -3.87
C ILE A 467 32.91 13.52 -3.97
N GLY A 468 33.32 14.62 -4.60
CA GLY A 468 32.46 15.78 -4.84
C GLY A 468 32.27 16.70 -3.63
N THR A 469 32.90 16.40 -2.47
CA THR A 469 32.93 17.33 -1.33
C THR A 469 34.11 18.31 -1.45
N ARG A 470 34.07 19.40 -0.65
CA ARG A 470 35.17 20.37 -0.60
C ARG A 470 36.47 19.73 -0.10
N LYS A 471 36.40 18.83 0.88
CA LYS A 471 37.58 18.12 1.40
C LYS A 471 38.26 17.26 0.33
N TRP A 472 37.47 16.58 -0.50
CA TRP A 472 37.99 15.80 -1.62
C TRP A 472 38.66 16.66 -2.69
N HIS A 473 38.09 17.83 -2.98
CA HIS A 473 38.70 18.79 -3.90
C HIS A 473 40.05 19.30 -3.37
N LEU A 474 40.11 19.71 -2.10
CA LEU A 474 41.32 20.27 -1.50
C LEU A 474 42.48 19.27 -1.43
N ARG A 475 42.19 17.98 -1.19
CA ARG A 475 43.22 16.93 -1.22
C ARG A 475 43.88 16.78 -2.60
N GLN A 476 43.10 16.93 -3.67
CA GLN A 476 43.63 16.86 -5.03
C GLN A 476 44.43 18.08 -5.46
N THR A 477 44.29 19.20 -4.75
CA THR A 477 45.10 20.40 -5.01
C THR A 477 46.41 20.37 -4.22
N THR A 478 46.42 19.82 -3.00
CA THR A 478 47.65 19.64 -2.21
C THR A 478 48.55 18.54 -2.78
N GLU A 479 47.99 17.41 -3.25
CA GLU A 479 48.77 16.36 -3.91
C GLU A 479 49.38 16.80 -5.26
N GLN A 480 48.88 17.88 -5.87
CA GLN A 480 49.45 18.43 -7.10
C GLN A 480 50.57 19.44 -6.86
N THR A 481 50.60 20.08 -5.67
CA THR A 481 51.68 21.01 -5.29
C THR A 481 52.92 20.27 -4.78
N ASP A 482 52.77 19.05 -4.28
CA ASP A 482 53.87 18.23 -3.73
C ASP A 482 54.60 17.38 -4.80
N THR A 483 54.20 17.47 -6.07
CA THR A 483 54.78 16.72 -7.21
C THR A 483 55.43 17.62 -8.27
N VAL A 484 55.84 18.84 -7.91
CA VAL A 484 56.61 19.76 -8.77
C VAL A 484 58.03 19.91 -8.24
#